data_AF-B4Q7F2-F1
#
_entry.id   AF-B4Q7F2-F1
#
_cell.length_a   1.000
_cell.length_b   1.000
_cell.length_c   1.000
_cell.angle_alpha   90.00
_cell.angle_beta   90.00
_cell.angle_gamma   90.00
#
_symmetry.space_group_name_H-M   'P 1'
#
loop_
_entity.id
_entity.type
_entity.pdbx_description
1 polymer ?
#
loop_
_entity_poly.entity_id
_entity_poly.type
_entity_poly.pdbx_seq_one_letter_code
_entity_poly.pdbx_strand_id
1 'polypeptide(L)'
;MQFTFCCKRKRCYNKNANFAPLPRGQDGERYKGRFTGLSVEIVDPEQAKSLHDNGCFGKGSKSRGGPESGDEDEILLLGMEESCFLAHYLNVLDITNLAGNFMDFHMFVEVAKDQNDKFVENLASYVYLKSKNWVIKSGIKFGGDFLIYKQSPRLYHASFLVIVQRPGDTDHYQSKNLKGVQRVAETSDKDVLILTVQPPKEISSSRDLKEATVTETIVRRFNYLTFVQSKQQ
;
A
#
# COMPACT_ATOMS: atom_id res chain seq x y z
N MET A 1 20.27 18.26 9.12
CA MET A 1 19.45 18.57 7.92
C MET A 1 18.21 17.71 7.98
N GLN A 2 17.02 18.32 8.03
CA GLN A 2 15.78 17.56 7.76
C GLN A 2 15.84 17.10 6.30
N PHE A 3 15.76 15.80 6.10
CA PHE A 3 15.83 15.20 4.78
C PHE A 3 14.47 15.36 4.08
N THR A 4 14.46 16.10 2.97
CA THR A 4 13.25 16.31 2.16
C THR A 4 13.36 15.48 0.87
N PHE A 5 12.45 14.54 0.65
CA PHE A 5 12.38 13.79 -0.61
C PHE A 5 11.49 14.51 -1.62
N CYS A 6 11.94 14.62 -2.87
CA CYS A 6 11.19 15.29 -3.93
C CYS A 6 10.15 14.33 -4.53
N CYS A 7 8.86 14.58 -4.27
CA CYS A 7 7.77 13.82 -4.88
C CYS A 7 7.50 14.34 -6.30
N LYS A 8 7.67 13.48 -7.31
CA LYS A 8 7.59 13.86 -8.72
C LYS A 8 6.13 13.86 -9.22
N ARG A 9 5.61 15.05 -9.52
CA ARG A 9 4.26 15.22 -10.10
C ARG A 9 4.30 14.89 -11.60
N LYS A 10 3.27 14.18 -12.08
CA LYS A 10 3.08 13.91 -13.51
C LYS A 10 2.68 15.18 -14.26
N ARG A 11 3.07 15.28 -15.53
CA ARG A 11 2.56 16.31 -16.44
C ARG A 11 1.13 15.93 -16.83
N CYS A 12 0.14 16.36 -16.07
CA CYS A 12 -1.28 16.12 -16.35
C CYS A 12 -2.05 17.44 -16.35
N TYR A 13 -2.99 17.60 -17.30
CA TYR A 13 -3.81 18.81 -17.46
C TYR A 13 -4.86 18.99 -16.35
N ASN A 14 -5.27 17.88 -15.71
CA ASN A 14 -6.26 17.92 -14.64
C ASN A 14 -5.60 18.38 -13.32
N LYS A 15 -5.89 19.62 -12.92
CA LYS A 15 -5.28 20.28 -11.75
C LYS A 15 -6.04 20.04 -10.44
N ASN A 16 -7.30 19.60 -10.53
CA ASN A 16 -8.16 19.40 -9.37
C ASN A 16 -8.45 17.92 -9.16
N ALA A 17 -8.11 17.44 -7.97
CA ALA A 17 -8.85 16.37 -7.34
C ALA A 17 -8.81 16.69 -5.85
N ASN A 18 -9.98 17.00 -5.28
CA ASN A 18 -10.18 16.95 -3.83
C ASN A 18 -9.87 15.51 -3.40
N PHE A 19 -8.61 15.26 -3.06
CA PHE A 19 -8.14 13.93 -2.75
C PHE A 19 -8.29 13.73 -1.25
N ALA A 20 -9.30 12.96 -0.88
CA ALA A 20 -9.40 12.40 0.46
C ALA A 20 -8.53 11.13 0.51
N PRO A 21 -7.45 11.09 1.32
CA PRO A 21 -6.59 9.90 1.42
C PRO A 21 -7.28 8.72 2.11
N LEU A 22 -8.34 9.00 2.87
CA LEU A 22 -9.13 8.03 3.62
C LEU A 22 -10.60 8.21 3.24
N PRO A 23 -11.30 7.14 2.82
CA PRO A 23 -12.71 7.20 2.53
C PRO A 23 -13.48 7.47 3.82
N ARG A 24 -14.49 8.34 3.72
CA ARG A 24 -15.56 8.41 4.71
C ARG A 24 -16.74 7.67 4.08
N GLY A 25 -17.36 6.74 4.80
CA GLY A 25 -18.56 6.07 4.30
C GLY A 25 -19.58 7.12 3.84
N GLN A 26 -20.18 6.91 2.67
CA GLN A 26 -21.29 7.77 2.24
C GLN A 26 -22.45 7.52 3.20
N ASP A 27 -22.94 8.60 3.82
CA ASP A 27 -24.15 8.60 4.66
C ASP A 27 -24.21 7.57 5.81
N GLY A 28 -23.04 7.13 6.29
CA GLY A 28 -22.93 6.14 7.37
C GLY A 28 -23.05 4.68 6.92
N GLU A 29 -23.24 4.42 5.63
CA GLU A 29 -23.22 3.07 5.08
C GLU A 29 -21.79 2.55 4.90
N ARG A 30 -21.60 1.26 5.21
CA ARG A 30 -20.34 0.55 5.05
C ARG A 30 -20.30 -0.12 3.69
N TYR A 31 -19.12 -0.10 3.07
CA TYR A 31 -18.84 -0.88 1.87
C TYR A 31 -19.02 -2.37 2.16
N LYS A 32 -19.48 -3.14 1.17
CA LYS A 32 -19.68 -4.59 1.29
C LYS A 32 -18.64 -5.33 0.47
N GLY A 33 -17.80 -6.09 1.14
CA GLY A 33 -16.76 -6.93 0.55
C GLY A 33 -17.04 -8.42 0.75
N ARG A 34 -16.77 -9.21 -0.29
CA ARG A 34 -16.80 -10.67 -0.22
C ARG A 34 -15.38 -11.23 -0.32
N PHE A 35 -14.97 -11.97 0.70
CA PHE A 35 -13.69 -12.64 0.75
C PHE A 35 -13.70 -13.94 -0.07
N THR A 36 -12.77 -14.08 -1.01
CA THR A 36 -12.68 -15.23 -1.94
C THR A 36 -11.55 -16.19 -1.63
N GLY A 37 -10.87 -16.02 -0.51
CA GLY A 37 -9.59 -16.67 -0.25
C GLY A 37 -8.46 -15.70 -0.53
N LEU A 38 -8.25 -15.25 -1.76
CA LEU A 38 -7.04 -14.49 -2.09
C LEU A 38 -7.18 -12.97 -1.91
N SER A 39 -8.40 -12.45 -2.01
CA SER A 39 -8.70 -11.02 -1.92
C SER A 39 -10.12 -10.79 -1.42
N VAL A 40 -10.44 -9.54 -1.12
CA VAL A 40 -11.82 -9.10 -0.88
C VAL A 40 -12.33 -8.37 -2.11
N GLU A 41 -13.48 -8.80 -2.61
CA GLU A 41 -14.12 -8.29 -3.81
C GLU A 41 -15.28 -7.36 -3.46
N ILE A 42 -15.32 -6.19 -4.08
CA ILE A 42 -16.50 -5.32 -4.07
C ILE A 42 -17.15 -5.43 -5.44
N VAL A 43 -18.33 -6.04 -5.46
CA VAL A 43 -19.10 -6.34 -6.67
C VAL A 43 -19.95 -5.15 -7.09
N ASP A 44 -20.45 -4.37 -6.13
CA ASP A 44 -21.27 -3.20 -6.41
C ASP A 44 -20.45 -2.10 -7.12
N PRO A 45 -20.80 -1.70 -8.36
CA PRO A 45 -20.00 -0.76 -9.14
C PRO A 45 -19.91 0.64 -8.54
N GLU A 46 -20.96 1.10 -7.88
CA GLU A 46 -20.99 2.44 -7.27
C GLU A 46 -20.05 2.51 -6.06
N GLN A 47 -20.12 1.51 -5.18
CA GLN A 47 -19.20 1.32 -4.06
C GLN A 47 -17.76 1.15 -4.53
N ALA A 48 -17.54 0.32 -5.56
CA ALA A 48 -16.23 0.07 -6.15
C ALA A 48 -15.58 1.38 -6.66
N LYS A 49 -16.34 2.17 -7.42
CA LYS A 49 -15.87 3.47 -7.92
C LYS A 49 -15.64 4.46 -6.78
N SER A 50 -16.60 4.58 -5.86
CA SER A 50 -16.53 5.47 -4.70
C SER A 50 -15.29 5.20 -3.85
N LEU A 51 -15.03 3.94 -3.51
CA LEU A 51 -13.89 3.55 -2.70
C LEU A 51 -12.55 3.79 -3.43
N HIS A 52 -12.51 3.57 -4.74
CA HIS A 52 -11.31 3.84 -5.52
C HIS A 52 -11.01 5.34 -5.66
N ASP A 53 -12.03 6.16 -5.89
CA ASP A 53 -11.86 7.60 -6.03
C ASP A 53 -11.50 8.26 -4.69
N ASN A 54 -11.99 7.72 -3.57
CA ASN A 54 -11.73 8.20 -2.21
C ASN A 54 -10.54 7.51 -1.53
N GLY A 55 -9.35 7.63 -2.13
CA GLY A 55 -8.10 7.19 -1.49
C GLY A 55 -7.33 6.12 -2.27
N CYS A 56 -7.76 5.84 -3.51
CA CYS A 56 -7.12 4.88 -4.41
C CYS A 56 -6.98 3.50 -3.76
N PHE A 57 -8.04 2.98 -3.16
CA PHE A 57 -8.05 1.60 -2.66
C PHE A 57 -8.36 0.61 -3.78
N GLY A 58 -7.78 -0.58 -3.69
CA GLY A 58 -8.05 -1.68 -4.60
C GLY A 58 -7.60 -1.47 -6.05
N LYS A 59 -7.96 -2.42 -6.89
CA LYS A 59 -7.67 -2.47 -8.32
C LYS A 59 -8.85 -3.12 -9.06
N GLY A 60 -9.24 -2.56 -10.21
CA GLY A 60 -10.24 -3.19 -11.07
C GLY A 60 -9.76 -4.57 -11.55
N SER A 61 -10.68 -5.54 -11.63
CA SER A 61 -10.38 -6.90 -12.09
C SER A 61 -9.91 -6.93 -13.54
N LYS A 62 -10.43 -6.02 -14.38
CA LYS A 62 -10.14 -5.93 -15.82
C LYS A 62 -9.29 -4.70 -16.19
N SER A 63 -9.04 -3.82 -15.24
CA SER A 63 -8.31 -2.57 -15.44
C SER A 63 -6.89 -2.59 -14.87
N ARG A 64 -6.02 -1.72 -15.40
CA ARG A 64 -4.67 -1.49 -14.85
C ARG A 64 -4.68 -0.64 -13.58
N GLY A 65 -5.78 0.06 -13.30
CA GLY A 65 -5.99 0.97 -12.17
C GLY A 65 -7.28 0.65 -11.42
N GLY A 66 -8.15 1.65 -11.22
CA GLY A 66 -9.50 1.46 -10.70
C GLY A 66 -10.44 0.79 -11.70
N PRO A 67 -11.70 0.51 -11.31
CA PRO A 67 -12.70 -0.13 -12.15
C PRO A 67 -13.22 0.86 -13.20
N GLU A 68 -12.51 0.96 -14.32
CA GLU A 68 -12.74 1.96 -15.38
C GLU A 68 -12.86 1.30 -16.78
N SER A 69 -13.02 -0.01 -16.86
CA SER A 69 -13.10 -0.74 -18.13
C SER A 69 -14.39 -0.46 -18.91
N GLY A 70 -15.48 -0.11 -18.20
CA GLY A 70 -16.82 0.02 -18.75
C GLY A 70 -17.59 -1.30 -18.86
N ASP A 71 -16.98 -2.42 -18.47
CA ASP A 71 -17.64 -3.73 -18.43
C ASP A 71 -18.56 -3.84 -17.20
N GLU A 72 -19.74 -4.43 -17.38
CA GLU A 72 -20.75 -4.59 -16.31
C GLU A 72 -20.31 -5.56 -15.20
N ASP A 73 -19.44 -6.52 -15.51
CA ASP A 73 -18.90 -7.53 -14.59
C ASP A 73 -17.52 -7.15 -14.02
N GLU A 74 -17.06 -5.90 -14.21
CA GLU A 74 -15.84 -5.43 -13.55
C GLU A 74 -16.09 -5.22 -12.06
N ILE A 75 -15.21 -5.81 -11.24
CA ILE A 75 -15.25 -5.73 -9.79
C ILE A 75 -13.98 -5.05 -9.25
N LEU A 76 -14.06 -4.49 -8.04
CA LEU A 76 -12.89 -3.96 -7.36
C LEU A 76 -12.28 -5.02 -6.44
N LEU A 77 -11.00 -5.31 -6.64
CA LEU A 77 -10.21 -6.23 -5.84
C LEU A 77 -9.40 -5.46 -4.80
N LEU A 78 -9.58 -5.78 -3.52
CA LEU A 78 -8.81 -5.24 -2.40
C LEU A 78 -7.74 -6.24 -1.96
N GLY A 79 -6.52 -5.76 -1.70
CA GLY A 79 -5.49 -6.56 -1.04
C GLY A 79 -5.88 -6.91 0.41
N MET A 80 -5.23 -7.90 1.00
CA MET A 80 -5.53 -8.35 2.36
C MET A 80 -5.27 -7.24 3.39
N GLU A 81 -4.15 -6.53 3.26
CA GLU A 81 -3.79 -5.41 4.15
C GLU A 81 -4.75 -4.23 3.96
N GLU A 82 -5.15 -3.94 2.71
CA GLU A 82 -6.13 -2.89 2.41
C GLU A 82 -7.49 -3.20 3.04
N SER A 83 -7.95 -4.45 2.90
CA SER A 83 -9.23 -4.92 3.41
C SER A 83 -9.27 -4.86 4.93
N CYS A 84 -8.23 -5.38 5.58
CA CYS A 84 -8.11 -5.33 7.03
C CYS A 84 -8.09 -3.88 7.55
N PHE A 85 -7.37 -2.99 6.85
CA PHE A 85 -7.32 -1.57 7.20
C PHE A 85 -8.70 -0.91 7.12
N LEU A 86 -9.39 -1.08 5.98
CA LEU A 86 -10.73 -0.50 5.77
C LEU A 86 -11.76 -1.05 6.76
N ALA A 87 -11.72 -2.35 7.05
CA ALA A 87 -12.70 -3.01 7.91
C ALA A 87 -12.50 -2.71 9.39
N HIS A 88 -11.25 -2.71 9.89
CA HIS A 88 -10.99 -2.72 11.33
C HIS A 88 -10.33 -1.45 11.87
N TYR A 89 -9.71 -0.62 11.02
CA TYR A 89 -9.09 0.64 11.43
C TYR A 89 -9.92 1.85 11.04
N LEU A 90 -10.53 1.84 9.85
CA LEU A 90 -11.47 2.87 9.42
C LEU A 90 -12.94 2.53 9.73
N ASN A 91 -13.25 1.24 9.94
CA ASN A 91 -14.62 0.76 10.16
C ASN A 91 -15.60 1.15 9.04
N VAL A 92 -15.14 1.13 7.79
CA VAL A 92 -15.92 1.49 6.60
C VAL A 92 -16.27 0.31 5.70
N LEU A 93 -15.69 -0.87 5.93
CA LEU A 93 -15.90 -2.07 5.12
C LEU A 93 -16.42 -3.21 5.99
N ASP A 94 -17.49 -3.87 5.55
CA ASP A 94 -17.93 -5.16 6.05
C ASP A 94 -17.38 -6.27 5.16
N ILE A 95 -16.78 -7.30 5.77
CA ILE A 95 -16.22 -8.44 5.05
C ILE A 95 -17.06 -9.67 5.36
N THR A 96 -17.52 -10.35 4.32
CA THR A 96 -18.26 -11.61 4.41
C THR A 96 -17.49 -12.72 3.70
N ASN A 97 -17.55 -13.95 4.20
CA ASN A 97 -16.98 -15.10 3.52
C ASN A 97 -17.90 -15.59 2.38
N LEU A 98 -17.49 -16.63 1.66
CA LEU A 98 -18.29 -17.23 0.56
C LEU A 98 -19.64 -17.79 1.03
N ALA A 99 -19.80 -18.13 2.31
CA ALA A 99 -21.05 -18.59 2.91
C ALA A 99 -21.96 -17.42 3.36
N GLY A 100 -21.51 -16.17 3.23
CA GLY A 100 -22.25 -14.97 3.65
C GLY A 100 -22.09 -14.61 5.12
N ASN A 101 -21.24 -15.31 5.88
CA ASN A 101 -20.99 -14.99 7.29
C ASN A 101 -19.97 -13.86 7.41
N PHE A 102 -20.21 -12.94 8.35
CA PHE A 102 -19.28 -11.85 8.64
C PHE A 102 -17.93 -12.37 9.15
N MET A 103 -16.86 -11.70 8.75
CA MET A 103 -15.51 -11.95 9.21
C MET A 103 -15.09 -10.89 10.22
N ASP A 104 -14.86 -11.32 11.46
CA ASP A 104 -14.27 -10.46 12.47
C ASP A 104 -12.74 -10.32 12.26
N PHE A 105 -12.12 -9.46 13.05
CA PHE A 105 -10.70 -9.15 12.93
C PHE A 105 -9.84 -10.40 13.13
N HIS A 106 -10.13 -11.19 14.16
CA HIS A 106 -9.34 -12.36 14.49
C HIS A 106 -9.41 -13.39 13.36
N MET A 107 -10.62 -13.74 12.90
CA MET A 107 -10.80 -14.69 11.80
C MET A 107 -10.14 -14.21 10.51
N PHE A 108 -10.26 -12.92 10.17
CA PHE A 108 -9.65 -12.38 8.97
C PHE A 108 -8.12 -12.42 9.03
N VAL A 109 -7.53 -12.04 10.16
CA VAL A 109 -6.07 -12.04 10.36
C VAL A 109 -5.49 -13.45 10.32
N GLU A 110 -6.15 -14.43 10.95
CA GLU A 110 -5.67 -15.81 10.92
C GLU A 110 -5.65 -16.38 9.49
N VAL A 111 -6.72 -16.17 8.73
CA VAL A 111 -6.77 -16.59 7.32
C VAL A 111 -5.70 -15.85 6.48
N ALA A 112 -5.43 -14.58 6.78
CA ALA A 112 -4.41 -13.82 6.08
C ALA A 112 -2.98 -14.30 6.39
N LYS A 113 -2.70 -14.70 7.64
CA LYS A 113 -1.42 -15.28 8.06
C LYS A 113 -1.15 -16.62 7.38
N ASP A 114 -2.18 -17.45 7.20
CA ASP A 114 -2.05 -18.73 6.50
C ASP A 114 -1.61 -18.56 5.04
N GLN A 115 -1.92 -17.41 4.42
CA GLN A 115 -1.55 -17.12 3.03
C GLN A 115 -0.22 -16.40 2.89
N ASN A 116 0.12 -15.57 3.87
CA ASN A 116 1.34 -14.80 3.89
C ASN A 116 1.88 -14.78 5.32
N ASP A 117 3.00 -15.47 5.53
CA ASP A 117 3.63 -15.52 6.84
C ASP A 117 4.07 -14.14 7.33
N LYS A 118 4.35 -13.20 6.42
CA LYS A 118 4.69 -11.80 6.71
C LYS A 118 3.48 -10.86 6.76
N PHE A 119 2.25 -11.38 6.81
CA PHE A 119 1.04 -10.56 6.78
C PHE A 119 0.99 -9.53 7.91
N VAL A 120 1.42 -9.89 9.11
CA VAL A 120 1.41 -9.00 10.26
C VAL A 120 2.35 -7.80 10.05
N GLU A 121 3.56 -8.05 9.55
CA GLU A 121 4.55 -7.03 9.26
C GLU A 121 4.09 -6.14 8.10
N ASN A 122 3.44 -6.73 7.10
CA ASN A 122 2.85 -5.99 5.98
C ASN A 122 1.70 -5.10 6.44
N LEU A 123 0.82 -5.60 7.32
CA LEU A 123 -0.28 -4.83 7.89
C LEU A 123 0.23 -3.68 8.77
N ALA A 124 1.24 -3.92 9.62
CA ALA A 124 1.91 -2.88 10.42
C ALA A 124 2.52 -1.80 9.53
N SER A 125 3.23 -2.21 8.48
CA SER A 125 3.78 -1.29 7.47
C SER A 125 2.69 -0.50 6.77
N TYR A 126 1.58 -1.15 6.39
CA TYR A 126 0.47 -0.51 5.71
C TYR A 126 -0.18 0.57 6.59
N VAL A 127 -0.50 0.24 7.85
CA VAL A 127 -1.07 1.17 8.83
C VAL A 127 -0.10 2.34 9.10
N TYR A 128 1.18 2.05 9.29
CA TYR A 128 2.23 3.05 9.46
C TYR A 128 2.32 4.02 8.28
N LEU A 129 2.37 3.51 7.06
CA LEU A 129 2.41 4.32 5.84
C LEU A 129 1.13 5.14 5.66
N LYS A 130 -0.04 4.58 5.97
CA LYS A 130 -1.32 5.31 5.95
C LYS A 130 -1.36 6.44 6.96
N SER A 131 -0.79 6.26 8.16
CA SER A 131 -0.68 7.33 9.16
C SER A 131 0.16 8.53 8.68
N LYS A 132 1.08 8.29 7.73
CA LYS A 132 1.87 9.31 7.04
C LYS A 132 1.19 9.85 5.77
N ASN A 133 -0.08 9.51 5.55
CA ASN A 133 -0.89 9.90 4.39
C ASN A 133 -0.37 9.41 3.04
N TRP A 134 0.42 8.32 3.02
CA TRP A 134 0.82 7.71 1.75
C TRP A 134 -0.36 6.99 1.09
N VAL A 135 -0.45 7.12 -0.23
CA VAL A 135 -1.24 6.19 -1.04
C VAL A 135 -0.39 4.98 -1.35
N ILE A 136 -0.92 3.81 -1.06
CA ILE A 136 -0.20 2.54 -1.11
C ILE A 136 -0.81 1.70 -2.24
N LYS A 137 0.03 1.09 -3.06
CA LYS A 137 -0.35 0.10 -4.08
C LYS A 137 0.58 -1.11 -4.01
N SER A 138 0.18 -2.22 -4.61
CA SER A 138 1.05 -3.41 -4.70
C SER A 138 2.39 -3.09 -5.37
N GLY A 139 3.47 -3.55 -4.76
CA GLY A 139 4.86 -3.42 -5.24
C GLY A 139 5.31 -4.52 -6.19
N ILE A 140 4.49 -5.55 -6.44
CA ILE A 140 4.90 -6.80 -7.08
C ILE A 140 5.57 -6.60 -8.46
N LYS A 141 5.13 -5.60 -9.22
CA LYS A 141 5.69 -5.27 -10.55
C LYS A 141 7.16 -4.83 -10.51
N PHE A 142 7.65 -4.42 -9.34
CA PHE A 142 9.01 -3.95 -9.11
C PHE A 142 9.75 -4.83 -8.10
N GLY A 143 9.19 -5.99 -7.72
CA GLY A 143 9.83 -6.92 -6.80
C GLY A 143 9.91 -6.43 -5.35
N GLY A 144 8.94 -5.62 -4.91
CA GLY A 144 8.78 -5.24 -3.50
C GLY A 144 7.34 -5.42 -3.04
N ASP A 145 7.08 -5.14 -1.77
CA ASP A 145 5.76 -5.35 -1.15
C ASP A 145 4.79 -4.24 -1.55
N PHE A 146 5.24 -2.98 -1.47
CA PHE A 146 4.40 -1.82 -1.79
C PHE A 146 5.08 -0.80 -2.70
N LEU A 147 4.24 -0.01 -3.38
CA LEU A 147 4.59 1.29 -3.94
C LEU A 147 3.86 2.36 -3.17
N ILE A 148 4.56 3.42 -2.81
CA ILE A 148 3.95 4.57 -2.13
C ILE A 148 4.02 5.85 -2.95
N TYR A 149 2.92 6.57 -2.95
CA TYR A 149 2.69 7.78 -3.72
C TYR A 149 2.24 8.90 -2.78
N LYS A 150 2.72 10.12 -3.01
CA LYS A 150 2.32 11.30 -2.23
C LYS A 150 0.80 11.53 -2.24
N GLN A 151 0.16 11.16 -3.34
CA GLN A 151 -1.27 11.32 -3.59
C GLN A 151 -1.70 10.22 -4.56
N SER A 152 -2.57 10.50 -5.53
CA SER A 152 -3.00 9.49 -6.51
C SER A 152 -1.88 9.07 -7.48
N PRO A 153 -1.80 7.77 -7.87
CA PRO A 153 -0.99 7.31 -9.00
C PRO A 153 -1.31 8.00 -10.33
N ARG A 154 -2.48 8.67 -10.46
CA ARG A 154 -2.82 9.51 -11.62
C ARG A 154 -2.03 10.82 -11.63
N LEU A 155 -1.68 11.35 -10.47
CA LEU A 155 -1.08 12.68 -10.29
C LEU A 155 0.42 12.65 -9.99
N TYR A 156 0.90 11.60 -9.33
CA TYR A 156 2.30 11.46 -8.93
C TYR A 156 2.91 10.16 -9.42
N HIS A 157 4.22 10.18 -9.67
CA HIS A 157 5.01 8.95 -9.74
C HIS A 157 5.17 8.38 -8.33
N ALA A 158 5.38 7.06 -8.21
CA ALA A 158 5.67 6.47 -6.91
C ALA A 158 7.00 7.04 -6.41
N SER A 159 7.06 7.41 -5.13
CA SER A 159 8.27 7.93 -4.52
C SER A 159 9.22 6.80 -4.12
N PHE A 160 8.65 5.72 -3.55
CA PHE A 160 9.42 4.59 -3.07
C PHE A 160 8.86 3.25 -3.54
N LEU A 161 9.77 2.33 -3.82
CA LEU A 161 9.55 0.89 -3.73
C LEU A 161 9.79 0.48 -2.28
N VAL A 162 8.76 -0.03 -1.62
CA VAL A 162 8.82 -0.46 -0.22
C VAL A 162 9.12 -1.94 -0.14
N ILE A 163 10.04 -2.30 0.75
CA ILE A 163 10.34 -3.67 1.14
C ILE A 163 10.11 -3.79 2.64
N VAL A 164 9.36 -4.80 3.05
CA VAL A 164 9.04 -5.10 4.45
C VAL A 164 9.87 -6.30 4.91
N GLN A 165 10.48 -6.19 6.09
CA GLN A 165 11.32 -7.25 6.65
C GLN A 165 11.23 -7.30 8.18
N ARG A 166 11.53 -8.48 8.75
CA ARG A 166 11.61 -8.69 10.21
C ARG A 166 12.98 -8.28 10.76
N PRO A 167 13.12 -8.03 12.08
CA PRO A 167 14.42 -7.80 12.69
C PRO A 167 15.20 -9.13 12.66
N GLY A 168 16.25 -9.18 11.85
CA GLY A 168 17.03 -10.40 11.62
C GLY A 168 16.99 -10.90 10.18
N ASP A 169 16.05 -10.43 9.36
CA ASP A 169 16.08 -10.67 7.92
C ASP A 169 17.32 -9.98 7.33
N THR A 170 18.25 -10.76 6.76
CA THR A 170 19.49 -10.23 6.16
C THR A 170 19.47 -10.27 4.64
N ASP A 171 18.46 -10.89 4.03
CA ASP A 171 18.40 -11.13 2.59
C ASP A 171 18.56 -9.86 1.77
N HIS A 172 17.83 -8.80 2.10
CA HIS A 172 17.92 -7.53 1.38
C HIS A 172 19.17 -6.71 1.74
N TYR A 173 19.87 -7.04 2.82
CA TYR A 173 21.18 -6.44 3.14
C TYR A 173 22.34 -7.14 2.42
N GLN A 174 22.13 -8.32 1.84
CA GLN A 174 23.12 -8.94 0.97
C GLN A 174 23.38 -8.06 -0.25
N SER A 175 24.65 -7.77 -0.55
CA SER A 175 25.01 -6.78 -1.56
C SER A 175 24.42 -7.07 -2.95
N LYS A 176 24.27 -8.35 -3.34
CA LYS A 176 23.68 -8.75 -4.62
C LYS A 176 22.18 -8.41 -4.67
N ASN A 177 21.45 -8.74 -3.62
CA ASN A 177 20.01 -8.51 -3.53
C ASN A 177 19.70 -7.02 -3.45
N LEU A 178 20.42 -6.28 -2.59
CA LEU A 178 20.26 -4.83 -2.47
C LEU A 178 20.50 -4.11 -3.80
N LYS A 179 21.58 -4.45 -4.50
CA LYS A 179 21.90 -3.87 -5.82
C LYS A 179 20.88 -4.27 -6.87
N GLY A 180 20.34 -5.48 -6.81
CA GLY A 180 19.26 -5.95 -7.68
C GLY A 180 17.99 -5.11 -7.52
N VAL A 181 17.54 -4.92 -6.28
CA VAL A 181 16.38 -4.09 -5.96
C VAL A 181 16.63 -2.64 -6.37
N GLN A 182 17.80 -2.07 -6.03
CA GLN A 182 18.16 -0.71 -6.44
C GLN A 182 18.09 -0.53 -7.96
N ARG A 183 18.61 -1.49 -8.73
CA ARG A 183 18.55 -1.46 -10.20
C ARG A 183 17.10 -1.41 -10.69
N VAL A 184 16.22 -2.26 -10.17
CA VAL A 184 14.81 -2.29 -10.58
C VAL A 184 14.11 -0.97 -10.21
N ALA A 185 14.32 -0.47 -8.99
CA ALA A 185 13.76 0.81 -8.56
C ALA A 185 14.24 1.98 -9.43
N GLU A 186 15.53 2.03 -9.75
CA GLU A 186 16.16 3.09 -10.56
C GLU A 186 15.61 3.16 -11.98
N THR A 187 15.34 2.03 -12.63
CA THR A 187 14.75 2.02 -14.00
C THR A 187 13.40 2.74 -14.10
N SER A 188 12.78 3.00 -12.95
CA SER A 188 11.48 3.63 -12.84
C SER A 188 11.48 4.81 -11.88
N ASP A 189 12.67 5.35 -11.60
CA ASP A 189 12.94 6.59 -10.86
C ASP A 189 12.35 6.60 -9.44
N LYS A 190 12.44 5.45 -8.77
CA LYS A 190 12.03 5.24 -7.38
C LYS A 190 13.25 5.07 -6.48
N ASP A 191 13.13 5.54 -5.25
CA ASP A 191 14.04 5.13 -4.18
C ASP A 191 13.55 3.82 -3.54
N VAL A 192 14.45 3.11 -2.87
CA VAL A 192 14.08 1.93 -2.08
C VAL A 192 13.89 2.36 -0.63
N LEU A 193 12.74 2.02 -0.05
CA LEU A 193 12.44 2.21 1.37
C LEU A 193 12.30 0.83 2.02
N ILE A 194 13.22 0.49 2.90
CA ILE A 194 13.14 -0.73 3.71
C ILE A 194 12.45 -0.38 5.02
N LEU A 195 11.38 -1.09 5.34
CA LEU A 195 10.69 -1.03 6.62
C LEU A 195 11.04 -2.29 7.41
N THR A 196 11.87 -2.11 8.44
CA THR A 196 12.13 -3.17 9.41
C THR A 196 11.08 -3.09 10.49
N VAL A 197 10.23 -4.12 10.58
CA VAL A 197 9.08 -4.16 11.47
C VAL A 197 9.33 -5.17 12.57
N GLN A 198 9.27 -4.73 13.82
CA GLN A 198 9.15 -5.65 14.96
C GLN A 198 7.65 -5.77 15.29
N PRO A 199 7.01 -6.90 14.97
CA PRO A 199 5.60 -7.10 15.28
C PRO A 199 5.37 -7.28 16.80
N PRO A 200 4.15 -7.06 17.29
CA PRO A 200 3.76 -7.43 18.65
C PRO A 200 3.81 -8.96 18.82
N LYS A 201 3.88 -9.42 20.07
CA LYS A 201 3.96 -10.86 20.39
C LYS A 201 2.71 -11.62 19.97
N GLU A 202 1.55 -11.02 20.19
CA GLU A 202 0.24 -11.58 19.82
C GLU A 202 -0.62 -10.47 19.21
N ILE A 203 -1.50 -10.85 18.28
CA ILE A 203 -2.46 -9.95 17.63
C ILE A 203 -3.83 -10.61 17.74
N SER A 204 -4.60 -10.16 18.72
CA SER A 204 -5.99 -10.56 18.91
C SER A 204 -6.95 -9.43 18.54
N SER A 205 -6.48 -8.18 18.59
CA SER A 205 -7.27 -6.98 18.32
C SER A 205 -6.53 -5.99 17.40
N SER A 206 -7.28 -5.11 16.74
CA SER A 206 -6.70 -4.04 15.90
C SER A 206 -5.88 -3.02 16.70
N ARG A 207 -5.99 -3.01 18.03
CA ARG A 207 -5.25 -2.08 18.90
C ARG A 207 -3.83 -2.57 19.18
N ASP A 208 -3.60 -3.88 19.10
CA ASP A 208 -2.34 -4.52 19.47
C ASP A 208 -1.21 -4.12 18.50
N LEU A 209 -1.56 -3.77 17.26
CA LEU A 209 -0.62 -3.29 16.26
C LEU A 209 0.05 -1.97 16.65
N LYS A 210 -0.47 -1.24 17.64
CA LYS A 210 0.19 -0.03 18.19
C LYS A 210 1.51 -0.34 18.89
N GLU A 211 1.70 -1.57 19.33
CA GLU A 211 2.94 -2.03 19.97
C GLU A 211 4.02 -2.37 18.93
N ALA A 212 3.67 -2.47 17.64
CA ALA A 212 4.63 -2.69 16.58
C ALA A 212 5.58 -1.50 16.45
N THR A 213 6.87 -1.79 16.24
CA THR A 213 7.86 -0.74 15.91
C THR A 213 8.28 -0.86 14.46
N VAL A 214 8.36 0.29 13.76
CA VAL A 214 8.73 0.37 12.35
C VAL A 214 9.94 1.29 12.21
N THR A 215 11.04 0.74 11.70
CA THR A 215 12.27 1.49 11.39
C THR A 215 12.40 1.69 9.89
N GLU A 216 12.56 2.95 9.46
CA GLU A 216 12.74 3.30 8.05
C GLU A 216 14.23 3.34 7.67
N THR A 217 14.60 2.60 6.64
CA THR A 217 15.92 2.71 5.99
C THR A 217 15.74 3.09 4.54
N ILE A 218 16.14 4.31 4.17
CA ILE A 218 16.12 4.77 2.79
C ILE A 218 17.43 4.38 2.11
N VAL A 219 17.31 3.59 1.05
CA VAL A 219 18.43 3.12 0.25
C VAL A 219 18.47 3.93 -1.04
N ARG A 220 19.41 4.87 -1.09
CA ARG A 220 19.68 5.75 -2.24
C ARG A 220 21.04 5.50 -2.84
N ARG A 221 21.16 5.80 -4.13
CA ARG A 221 22.47 5.96 -4.76
C ARG A 221 23.14 7.22 -4.21
N PHE A 222 24.42 7.11 -3.83
CA PHE A 222 25.28 8.28 -3.71
C PHE A 222 25.50 8.87 -5.10
N ASN A 223 24.84 9.98 -5.41
CA ASN A 223 25.07 10.72 -6.65
C ASN A 223 26.26 11.66 -6.44
N TYR A 224 27.43 11.29 -6.94
CA TYR A 224 28.61 12.18 -6.96
C TYR A 224 28.41 13.40 -7.89
N LEU A 225 27.43 13.35 -8.80
CA LEU A 225 27.15 14.41 -9.78
C LEU A 225 26.63 15.71 -9.16
N THR A 226 26.05 15.68 -7.96
CA THR A 226 25.69 16.92 -7.23
C THR A 226 26.91 17.71 -6.77
N PHE A 227 28.11 17.13 -6.80
CA PHE A 227 29.37 17.79 -6.44
C PHE A 227 30.17 18.30 -7.66
N VAL A 228 29.77 17.96 -8.90
CA VAL A 228 30.54 18.28 -10.12
C VAL A 228 30.07 19.58 -10.80
N GLN A 229 29.12 20.31 -10.22
CA GLN A 229 28.71 21.63 -10.71
C GLN A 229 29.33 22.76 -9.89
N SER A 230 30.65 22.88 -9.97
CA SER A 230 31.35 24.16 -9.86
C SER A 230 32.55 24.15 -10.79
N LYS A 231 32.30 24.19 -12.10
CA LYS A 231 33.28 24.79 -13.01
C LYS A 231 33.10 26.30 -12.90
N GLN A 232 34.02 26.95 -12.21
CA GLN A 232 34.27 28.37 -12.42
C GLN A 232 34.63 28.57 -13.91
N GLN A 233 33.88 29.44 -14.58
CA GLN A 233 34.42 30.27 -15.65
C GLN A 233 34.83 31.59 -15.03
#